data_AF-A0A944XB10-F1
#
_entry.id   AF-A0A944XB10-F1
#
_cell.length_a   1.000
_cell.length_b   1.000
_cell.length_c   1.000
_cell.angle_alpha   90.00
_cell.angle_beta   90.00
_cell.angle_gamma   90.00
#
_symmetry.space_group_name_H-M   'P 1'
#
loop_
_entity.id
_entity.type
_entity.pdbx_description
1 polymer ?
#
loop_
_entity_poly.entity_id
_entity_poly.type
_entity_poly.pdbx_seq_one_letter_code
_entity_poly.pdbx_strand_id
1 'polypeptide(L)'
;MNDPEVPGQPPDQSAEKPTDQPSDSAGRPASITPAHRPADDTAWTTTGAWPGASDAGADRAPSTSGRRGPFEATLFDTNLPPWRYVLRVWPLATLPTLGIATVLALVTQLFGYEELFDQNQWDFNIQSPALLFAEIVIGAPLLETMLMAPLLALLRKFVGRRWWVIGGSALVWAIMHSLSVPIWGVCIFWTFVIFSAAFEAWRPRGFWYAYFVTAGIHALNNALAGLGLLM
;
A
#
# COMPACT_ATOMS: atom_id res chain seq x y z
N MET A 1 73.01 24.17 7.15
CA MET A 1 73.57 23.04 7.92
C MET A 1 72.53 21.93 7.85
N ASN A 2 72.77 21.02 6.91
CA ASN A 2 72.31 19.66 6.66
C ASN A 2 70.81 19.29 6.74
N ASP A 3 70.26 19.18 5.52
CA ASP A 3 69.38 18.18 4.87
C ASP A 3 68.62 17.07 5.63
N PRO A 4 67.50 16.57 5.03
CA PRO A 4 66.55 15.65 5.64
C PRO A 4 66.82 14.17 5.28
N GLU A 5 66.40 13.24 6.16
CA GLU A 5 66.44 11.79 5.93
C GLU A 5 65.06 11.18 5.65
N VAL A 6 64.99 10.47 4.52
CA VAL A 6 64.03 9.44 4.05
C VAL A 6 64.94 8.41 3.31
N PRO A 7 64.68 7.10 3.13
CA PRO A 7 63.57 6.20 3.52
C PRO A 7 64.01 4.83 4.15
N GLY A 8 63.04 3.99 4.52
CA GLY A 8 63.24 2.54 4.67
C GLY A 8 62.00 1.71 4.34
N GLN A 9 62.02 1.01 3.20
CA GLN A 9 61.08 -0.03 2.77
C GLN A 9 61.88 -1.35 2.69
N PRO A 10 61.39 -2.49 3.20
CA PRO A 10 61.02 -3.64 2.32
C PRO A 10 59.99 -4.63 2.98
N PRO A 11 59.66 -5.81 2.42
CA PRO A 11 59.63 -6.27 1.03
C PRO A 11 58.25 -6.81 0.57
N ASP A 12 58.20 -6.97 -0.75
CA ASP A 12 57.31 -7.76 -1.60
C ASP A 12 57.12 -9.22 -1.11
N GLN A 13 55.88 -9.69 -1.06
CA GLN A 13 55.54 -11.12 -0.98
C GLN A 13 54.56 -11.47 -2.10
N SER A 14 55.12 -11.61 -3.28
CA SER A 14 54.57 -12.40 -4.37
C SER A 14 54.99 -13.86 -4.17
N ALA A 15 54.02 -14.76 -3.97
CA ALA A 15 54.23 -16.20 -4.07
C ALA A 15 52.99 -16.87 -4.66
N GLU A 16 53.23 -17.40 -5.85
CA GLU A 16 52.40 -18.25 -6.68
C GLU A 16 51.89 -19.50 -5.94
N LYS A 17 50.70 -20.00 -6.30
CA LYS A 17 50.62 -21.36 -6.84
C LYS A 17 49.33 -21.62 -7.65
N PRO A 18 49.46 -22.12 -8.89
CA PRO A 18 48.36 -22.71 -9.66
C PRO A 18 48.24 -24.21 -9.31
N THR A 19 47.00 -24.70 -9.23
CA THR A 19 46.74 -26.14 -9.26
C THR A 19 45.60 -26.42 -10.23
N ASP A 20 46.01 -26.99 -11.35
CA ASP A 20 45.17 -27.62 -12.36
C ASP A 20 44.62 -28.98 -11.90
N GLN A 21 43.44 -29.30 -12.47
CA GLN A 21 42.87 -30.63 -12.78
C GLN A 21 42.26 -31.50 -11.64
N PRO A 22 41.28 -32.40 -11.95
CA PRO A 22 40.91 -32.92 -13.27
C PRO A 22 39.41 -32.87 -13.64
N SER A 23 39.18 -32.94 -14.95
CA SER A 23 37.96 -33.50 -15.55
C SER A 23 37.88 -34.99 -15.27
N ASP A 24 36.78 -35.49 -14.71
CA ASP A 24 36.26 -36.78 -15.15
C ASP A 24 34.79 -37.06 -14.79
N SER A 25 34.08 -37.43 -15.84
CA SER A 25 33.07 -38.48 -15.98
C SER A 25 32.08 -38.83 -14.85
N ALA A 26 30.81 -38.84 -15.29
CA ALA A 26 29.82 -39.90 -15.08
C ALA A 26 29.40 -40.24 -13.65
N GLY A 27 28.23 -39.73 -13.28
CA GLY A 27 27.44 -40.28 -12.17
C GLY A 27 26.07 -39.61 -12.09
N ARG A 28 25.11 -40.09 -12.88
CA ARG A 28 23.68 -39.87 -12.63
C ARG A 28 23.31 -40.55 -11.31
N PRO A 29 22.88 -39.84 -10.26
CA PRO A 29 22.14 -40.45 -9.17
C PRO A 29 20.66 -40.54 -9.56
N ALA A 30 20.03 -41.61 -9.08
CA ALA A 30 18.67 -42.01 -9.33
C ALA A 30 17.63 -40.87 -9.21
N SER A 31 16.62 -40.95 -10.06
CA SER A 31 15.33 -40.31 -9.90
C SER A 31 14.76 -40.60 -8.51
N ILE A 32 14.86 -39.62 -7.61
CA ILE A 32 14.12 -39.61 -6.35
C ILE A 32 12.68 -39.25 -6.72
N THR A 33 11.83 -40.28 -6.76
CA THR A 33 10.37 -40.13 -6.71
C THR A 33 10.03 -39.27 -5.48
N PRO A 34 9.30 -38.15 -5.61
CA PRO A 34 8.82 -37.43 -4.44
C PRO A 34 7.84 -38.35 -3.70
N ALA A 35 8.22 -38.72 -2.47
CA ALA A 35 7.35 -39.40 -1.55
C ALA A 35 6.08 -38.58 -1.35
N HIS A 36 4.96 -39.28 -1.50
CA HIS A 36 3.61 -38.87 -1.15
C HIS A 36 3.63 -38.18 0.23
N ARG A 37 3.40 -36.88 0.26
CA ARG A 37 3.17 -36.16 1.52
C ARG A 37 1.77 -36.58 2.01
N PRO A 38 1.63 -37.12 3.23
CA PRO A 38 0.33 -37.32 3.83
C PRO A 38 -0.31 -35.95 4.07
N ALA A 39 -1.58 -35.86 3.67
CA ALA A 39 -2.45 -34.75 4.03
C ALA A 39 -2.76 -34.86 5.51
N ASP A 40 -2.07 -34.07 6.33
CA ASP A 40 -2.48 -33.85 7.71
C ASP A 40 -3.28 -32.56 7.78
N ASP A 41 -4.57 -32.80 7.84
CA ASP A 41 -5.61 -32.02 8.50
C ASP A 41 -5.09 -31.25 9.71
N THR A 42 -5.05 -29.93 9.59
CA THR A 42 -5.29 -29.05 10.74
C THR A 42 -6.39 -28.07 10.39
N ALA A 43 -7.55 -28.42 10.92
CA ALA A 43 -8.77 -27.64 10.98
C ALA A 43 -8.51 -26.18 11.37
N TRP A 44 -8.71 -25.28 10.42
CA TRP A 44 -9.23 -23.94 10.73
C TRP A 44 -10.74 -24.04 10.65
N THR A 45 -11.36 -24.11 11.82
CA THR A 45 -12.80 -24.08 11.99
C THR A 45 -13.37 -22.81 11.36
N THR A 46 -14.28 -23.06 10.43
CA THR A 46 -15.23 -22.16 9.79
C THR A 46 -15.97 -21.25 10.77
N THR A 47 -15.91 -19.94 10.54
CA THR A 47 -17.10 -19.07 10.47
C THR A 47 -16.77 -17.85 9.61
N GLY A 48 -17.50 -17.65 8.51
CA GLY A 48 -17.38 -16.46 7.65
C GLY A 48 -16.83 -16.70 6.24
N ALA A 49 -17.06 -17.88 5.65
CA ALA A 49 -16.92 -18.03 4.20
C ALA A 49 -17.97 -17.13 3.52
N TRP A 50 -17.51 -16.02 2.95
CA TRP A 50 -18.36 -15.15 2.14
C TRP A 50 -18.91 -15.96 0.95
N PRO A 51 -20.22 -15.86 0.63
CA PRO A 51 -20.80 -16.57 -0.49
C PRO A 51 -20.11 -16.12 -1.79
N GLY A 52 -19.39 -17.04 -2.43
CA GLY A 52 -18.61 -16.80 -3.65
C GLY A 52 -17.18 -17.34 -3.66
N ALA A 53 -16.70 -17.96 -2.58
CA ALA A 53 -15.37 -18.57 -2.50
C ALA A 53 -15.38 -20.09 -2.74
N SER A 54 -16.05 -20.56 -3.79
CA SER A 54 -15.97 -21.96 -4.23
C SER A 54 -15.28 -22.04 -5.60
N ASP A 55 -14.21 -22.83 -5.63
CA ASP A 55 -13.49 -23.32 -6.82
C ASP A 55 -12.60 -22.33 -7.58
N ALA A 56 -11.52 -21.89 -6.94
CA ALA A 56 -10.31 -21.47 -7.65
C ALA A 56 -9.58 -22.72 -8.19
N GLY A 57 -10.19 -23.35 -9.19
CA GLY A 57 -9.54 -24.33 -10.04
C GLY A 57 -8.28 -23.74 -10.66
N ALA A 58 -7.22 -24.54 -10.68
CA ALA A 58 -5.90 -24.23 -11.20
C ALA A 58 -5.87 -24.15 -12.73
N ASP A 59 -6.75 -23.36 -13.33
CA ASP A 59 -6.74 -23.05 -14.75
C ASP A 59 -5.78 -21.87 -14.99
N ARG A 60 -4.58 -22.22 -15.46
CA ARG A 60 -3.62 -21.27 -16.04
C ARG A 60 -4.24 -20.65 -17.29
N ALA A 61 -4.98 -19.57 -17.11
CA ALA A 61 -5.38 -18.70 -18.20
C ALA A 61 -4.11 -18.18 -18.94
N PRO A 62 -4.16 -18.09 -20.28
CA PRO A 62 -3.03 -17.61 -21.08
C PRO A 62 -2.68 -16.18 -20.66
N SER A 63 -1.42 -15.97 -20.31
CA SER A 63 -0.87 -14.69 -19.92
C SER A 63 -0.86 -13.73 -21.11
N THR A 64 -1.97 -13.04 -21.36
CA THR A 64 -1.95 -11.78 -22.10
C THR A 64 -1.34 -10.73 -21.17
N SER A 65 -0.03 -10.86 -20.91
CA SER A 65 0.73 -9.93 -20.08
C SER A 65 0.96 -8.64 -20.85
N GLY A 66 -0.11 -7.86 -21.01
CA GLY A 66 0.04 -6.43 -21.17
C GLY A 66 0.96 -5.97 -20.04
N ARG A 67 2.13 -5.45 -20.40
CA ARG A 67 3.17 -5.04 -19.44
C ARG A 67 2.53 -4.01 -18.50
N ARG A 68 2.21 -4.42 -17.27
CA ARG A 68 1.67 -3.51 -16.24
C ARG A 68 2.66 -2.36 -16.06
N GLY A 69 2.13 -1.15 -15.94
CA GLY A 69 2.96 0.01 -15.61
C GLY A 69 3.61 -0.15 -14.24
N PRO A 70 4.73 0.54 -13.95
CA PRO A 70 5.43 0.46 -12.66
C PRO A 70 4.53 0.83 -11.48
N PHE A 71 3.58 1.76 -11.71
CA PHE A 71 2.57 2.16 -10.72
C PHE A 71 1.64 1.00 -10.36
N GLU A 72 1.00 0.37 -11.36
CA GLU A 72 0.11 -0.78 -11.13
C GLU A 72 0.85 -1.96 -10.53
N ALA A 73 2.08 -2.21 -10.99
CA ALA A 73 2.93 -3.26 -10.45
C ALA A 73 3.18 -3.04 -8.95
N THR A 74 3.46 -1.81 -8.52
CA THR A 74 3.67 -1.47 -7.11
C THR A 74 2.38 -1.59 -6.30
N LEU A 75 1.27 -1.02 -6.81
CA LEU A 75 -0.01 -0.97 -6.09
C LEU A 75 -0.62 -2.36 -5.89
N PHE A 76 -0.42 -3.29 -6.83
CA PHE A 76 -0.98 -4.63 -6.76
C PHE A 76 0.04 -5.71 -6.38
N ASP A 77 1.26 -5.33 -5.97
CA ASP A 77 2.26 -6.26 -5.44
C ASP A 77 1.95 -6.63 -3.99
N THR A 78 1.13 -7.67 -3.84
CA THR A 78 0.83 -8.20 -2.51
C THR A 78 1.87 -9.20 -2.03
N ASN A 79 2.95 -9.51 -2.76
CA ASN A 79 3.96 -10.48 -2.28
C ASN A 79 4.79 -9.94 -1.12
N LEU A 80 4.71 -8.64 -0.84
CA LEU A 80 5.34 -8.00 0.30
C LEU A 80 4.62 -8.33 1.62
N PRO A 81 5.33 -8.35 2.76
CA PRO A 81 4.68 -8.38 4.05
C PRO A 81 3.82 -7.11 4.25
N PRO A 82 2.64 -7.19 4.92
CA PRO A 82 1.68 -6.10 5.03
C PRO A 82 2.26 -4.73 5.41
N TRP A 83 3.11 -4.67 6.44
CA TRP A 83 3.67 -3.41 6.91
C TRP A 83 4.61 -2.75 5.88
N ARG A 84 5.37 -3.53 5.10
CA ARG A 84 6.21 -2.99 4.02
C ARG A 84 5.35 -2.47 2.87
N TYR A 85 4.26 -3.17 2.56
CA TYR A 85 3.30 -2.69 1.57
C TYR A 85 2.70 -1.35 2.01
N VAL A 86 2.25 -1.24 3.27
CA VAL A 86 1.70 0.00 3.84
C VAL A 86 2.68 1.15 3.68
N LEU A 87 3.93 0.99 4.14
CA LEU A 87 4.96 2.04 4.03
C LEU A 87 5.31 2.38 2.57
N ARG A 88 5.27 1.40 1.67
CA ARG A 88 5.58 1.60 0.26
C ARG A 88 4.47 2.33 -0.48
N VAL A 89 3.21 2.03 -0.17
CA VAL A 89 2.04 2.59 -0.86
C VAL A 89 1.58 3.91 -0.24
N TRP A 90 1.85 4.15 1.04
CA TRP A 90 1.49 5.40 1.72
C TRP A 90 1.97 6.67 0.97
N PRO A 91 3.23 6.79 0.51
CA PRO A 91 3.65 7.96 -0.27
C PRO A 91 2.90 8.15 -1.58
N LEU A 92 2.41 7.06 -2.20
CA LEU A 92 1.61 7.13 -3.43
C LEU A 92 0.22 7.72 -3.17
N ALA A 93 -0.32 7.56 -1.95
CA ALA A 93 -1.54 8.25 -1.52
C ALA A 93 -1.23 9.71 -1.15
N THR A 94 -0.23 9.91 -0.29
CA THR A 94 0.02 11.19 0.36
C THR A 94 0.54 12.27 -0.59
N LEU A 95 1.56 11.97 -1.41
CA LEU A 95 2.24 13.00 -2.18
C LEU A 95 1.33 13.65 -3.25
N PRO A 96 0.57 12.90 -4.07
CA PRO A 96 -0.30 13.53 -5.05
C PRO A 96 -1.46 14.27 -4.38
N THR A 97 -1.99 13.76 -3.26
CA THR A 97 -3.02 14.46 -2.46
C THR A 97 -2.51 15.79 -1.93
N LEU A 98 -1.30 15.85 -1.36
CA LEU A 98 -0.67 17.10 -0.93
C LEU A 98 -0.45 18.05 -2.11
N GLY A 99 0.00 17.53 -3.26
CA GLY A 99 0.15 18.31 -4.48
C GLY A 99 -1.17 18.94 -4.95
N ILE A 100 -2.26 18.16 -4.98
CA ILE A 100 -3.60 18.64 -5.34
C ILE A 100 -4.06 19.71 -4.36
N ALA A 101 -3.98 19.44 -3.05
CA ALA A 101 -4.38 20.40 -2.02
C ALA A 101 -3.58 21.71 -2.10
N THR A 102 -2.28 21.63 -2.34
CA THR A 102 -1.39 22.80 -2.47
C THR A 102 -1.76 23.64 -3.69
N VAL A 103 -1.93 23.00 -4.85
CA VAL A 103 -2.33 23.69 -6.08
C VAL A 103 -3.69 24.35 -5.91
N LEU A 104 -4.67 23.64 -5.34
CA LEU A 104 -6.00 24.21 -5.08
C LEU A 104 -5.93 25.39 -4.12
N ALA A 105 -5.18 25.30 -3.03
CA ALA A 105 -5.02 26.40 -2.08
C ALA A 105 -4.41 27.65 -2.72
N LEU A 106 -3.38 27.48 -3.55
CA LEU A 106 -2.76 28.59 -4.30
C LEU A 106 -3.74 29.21 -5.31
N VAL A 107 -4.53 28.37 -5.99
CA VAL A 107 -5.54 28.84 -6.94
C VAL A 107 -6.63 29.62 -6.23
N THR A 108 -7.20 29.09 -5.15
CA THR A 108 -8.26 29.79 -4.40
C THR A 108 -7.76 31.10 -3.81
N GLN A 109 -6.53 31.13 -3.28
CA GLN A 109 -5.91 32.36 -2.80
C GLN A 109 -5.72 33.40 -3.92
N LEU A 110 -5.33 32.98 -5.13
CA LEU A 110 -5.14 33.88 -6.26
C LEU A 110 -6.46 34.52 -6.72
N PHE A 111 -7.58 33.82 -6.57
CA PHE A 111 -8.90 34.26 -7.03
C PHE A 111 -9.79 34.85 -5.92
N GLY A 112 -9.31 34.92 -4.67
CA GLY A 112 -10.08 35.46 -3.53
C GLY A 112 -11.18 34.52 -3.04
N TYR A 113 -10.94 33.20 -3.08
CA TYR A 113 -11.84 32.14 -2.61
C TYR A 113 -11.25 31.37 -1.42
N GLU A 114 -10.43 32.02 -0.59
CA GLU A 114 -9.81 31.42 0.60
C GLU A 114 -10.82 30.83 1.59
N GLU A 115 -12.07 31.31 1.59
CA GLU A 115 -13.15 30.77 2.42
C GLU A 115 -13.48 29.31 2.12
N LEU A 116 -13.15 28.81 0.93
CA LEU A 116 -13.30 27.39 0.60
C LEU A 116 -12.39 26.48 1.44
N PHE A 117 -11.30 27.03 1.98
CA PHE A 117 -10.35 26.34 2.86
C PHE A 117 -10.51 26.77 4.33
N ASP A 118 -11.56 27.52 4.69
CA ASP A 118 -11.76 27.95 6.06
C ASP A 118 -11.97 26.75 7.01
N GLN A 119 -11.04 26.58 7.94
CA GLN A 119 -11.04 25.49 8.92
C GLN A 119 -12.11 25.66 9.99
N ASN A 120 -12.66 26.87 10.15
CA ASN A 120 -13.73 27.14 11.13
C ASN A 120 -15.04 26.40 10.82
N GLN A 121 -15.16 25.75 9.66
CA GLN A 121 -16.28 24.87 9.32
C GLN A 121 -16.33 23.60 10.19
N TRP A 122 -15.25 23.28 10.90
CA TRP A 122 -15.16 22.13 11.80
C TRP A 122 -15.22 22.57 13.26
N ASP A 123 -16.43 22.84 13.76
CA ASP A 123 -16.65 23.15 15.18
C ASP A 123 -16.59 21.87 16.02
N PHE A 124 -15.37 21.38 16.24
CA PHE A 124 -15.14 20.30 17.20
C PHE A 124 -15.20 20.89 18.60
N ASN A 125 -16.08 20.37 19.45
CA ASN A 125 -16.01 20.63 20.88
C ASN A 125 -14.82 19.85 21.47
N ILE A 126 -13.60 20.37 21.30
CA ILE A 126 -12.34 19.70 21.66
C ILE A 126 -12.20 19.69 23.18
N GLN A 127 -12.75 18.66 23.82
CA GLN A 127 -12.55 18.43 25.26
C GLN A 127 -11.16 17.84 25.57
N SER A 128 -10.53 17.17 24.59
CA SER A 128 -9.18 16.59 24.73
C SER A 128 -8.50 16.44 23.36
N PRO A 129 -7.37 17.14 23.11
CA PRO A 129 -6.60 17.00 21.86
C PRO A 129 -6.10 15.56 21.61
N ALA A 130 -5.79 14.83 22.67
CA ALA A 130 -5.32 13.44 22.57
C ALA A 130 -6.44 12.50 22.10
N LEU A 131 -7.67 12.69 22.60
CA LEU A 131 -8.83 11.91 22.14
C LEU A 131 -9.17 12.25 20.69
N LEU A 132 -9.18 13.54 20.33
CA LEU A 132 -9.40 13.98 18.95
C LEU A 132 -8.37 13.36 17.99
N PHE A 133 -7.09 13.37 18.37
CA PHE A 133 -6.03 12.75 17.57
C PHE A 133 -6.26 11.24 17.43
N ALA A 134 -6.59 10.53 18.50
CA ALA A 134 -6.88 9.09 18.44
C ALA A 134 -8.10 8.78 17.56
N GLU A 135 -9.14 9.61 17.61
CA GLU A 135 -10.31 9.49 16.74
C GLU A 135 -9.94 9.70 15.26
N ILE A 136 -9.18 10.75 14.93
CA ILE A 136 -8.76 11.05 13.56
C ILE A 136 -7.81 9.99 12.99
N VAL A 137 -6.88 9.48 13.80
CA VAL A 137 -5.79 8.62 13.34
C VAL A 137 -6.13 7.13 13.42
N ILE A 138 -6.99 6.73 14.35
CA ILE A 138 -7.32 5.32 14.58
C ILE A 138 -8.81 5.09 14.33
N GLY A 139 -9.68 5.83 15.01
CA GLY A 139 -11.13 5.62 14.97
C GLY A 139 -11.71 5.74 13.56
N ALA A 140 -11.56 6.91 12.94
CA ALA A 140 -12.08 7.22 11.61
C ALA A 140 -11.51 6.28 10.53
N PRO A 141 -10.18 6.04 10.42
CA PRO A 141 -9.64 5.10 9.44
C PRO A 141 -10.22 3.69 9.51
N LEU A 142 -10.39 3.16 10.73
CA LEU A 142 -11.00 1.84 10.94
C LEU A 142 -12.47 1.83 10.51
N LEU A 143 -13.26 2.80 10.97
CA LEU A 143 -14.68 2.89 10.65
C LEU A 143 -14.90 3.09 9.14
N GLU A 144 -14.21 4.05 8.53
CA GLU A 144 -14.35 4.36 7.11
C GLU A 144 -13.92 3.19 6.22
N THR A 145 -12.81 2.51 6.56
CA THR A 145 -12.38 1.33 5.80
C THR A 145 -13.40 0.19 5.93
N MET A 146 -14.05 0.06 7.09
CA MET A 146 -15.13 -0.92 7.30
C MET A 146 -16.33 -0.60 6.40
N LEU A 147 -16.72 0.67 6.29
CA LEU A 147 -17.81 1.14 5.42
C LEU A 147 -17.45 1.08 3.93
N MET A 148 -16.17 1.20 3.58
CA MET A 148 -15.67 1.08 2.22
C MET A 148 -15.87 -0.34 1.67
N ALA A 149 -15.74 -1.36 2.51
CA ALA A 149 -15.85 -2.74 2.09
C ALA A 149 -17.22 -3.14 1.46
N PRO A 150 -18.38 -2.84 2.10
CA PRO A 150 -19.68 -3.10 1.49
C PRO A 150 -19.94 -2.19 0.28
N LEU A 151 -19.43 -0.96 0.26
CA LEU A 151 -19.50 -0.09 -0.93
C LEU A 151 -18.77 -0.72 -2.13
N LEU A 152 -17.52 -1.15 -1.95
CA LEU A 152 -16.77 -1.85 -2.99
C LEU A 152 -17.47 -3.15 -3.41
N ALA A 153 -18.02 -3.90 -2.45
CA ALA A 153 -18.80 -5.10 -2.75
C ALA A 153 -20.05 -4.81 -3.58
N LEU A 154 -20.75 -3.71 -3.31
CA LEU A 154 -21.90 -3.27 -4.09
C LEU A 154 -21.47 -2.86 -5.51
N LEU A 155 -20.43 -2.04 -5.65
CA LEU A 155 -19.93 -1.58 -6.94
C LEU A 155 -19.47 -2.74 -7.84
N ARG A 156 -18.79 -3.76 -7.27
CA ARG A 156 -18.39 -4.97 -8.01
C ARG A 156 -19.58 -5.74 -8.59
N LYS A 157 -20.78 -5.65 -8.00
CA LYS A 157 -21.98 -6.30 -8.55
C LYS A 157 -22.46 -5.64 -9.85
N PHE A 158 -22.20 -4.35 -10.03
CA PHE A 158 -22.66 -3.59 -11.19
C PHE A 158 -21.57 -3.34 -12.23
N VAL A 159 -20.30 -3.36 -11.81
CA VAL A 159 -19.16 -2.94 -12.63
C VAL A 159 -18.14 -4.09 -12.71
N GLY A 160 -17.96 -4.64 -13.91
CA GLY A 160 -17.05 -5.77 -14.12
C GLY A 160 -15.57 -5.41 -14.18
N ARG A 161 -15.22 -4.13 -14.37
CA ARG A 161 -13.83 -3.67 -14.48
C ARG A 161 -13.32 -3.09 -13.17
N ARG A 162 -12.25 -3.68 -12.63
CA ARG A 162 -11.62 -3.31 -11.35
C ARG A 162 -11.33 -1.81 -11.20
N TRP A 163 -10.72 -1.18 -12.21
CA TRP A 163 -10.38 0.25 -12.12
C TRP A 163 -11.63 1.16 -12.04
N TRP A 164 -12.75 0.74 -12.62
CA TRP A 164 -14.01 1.47 -12.51
C TRP A 164 -14.66 1.29 -11.14
N VAL A 165 -14.50 0.12 -10.51
CA VAL A 165 -14.89 -0.10 -9.10
C VAL A 165 -14.08 0.81 -8.17
N ILE A 166 -12.76 0.87 -8.37
CA ILE A 166 -11.85 1.73 -7.59
C ILE A 166 -12.23 3.21 -7.76
N GLY A 167 -12.35 3.68 -9.00
CA GLY A 167 -12.72 5.07 -9.30
C GLY A 167 -14.12 5.42 -8.81
N GLY A 168 -15.09 4.50 -8.94
CA GLY A 168 -16.45 4.69 -8.44
C GLY A 168 -16.51 4.81 -6.92
N SER A 169 -15.76 3.97 -6.19
CA SER A 169 -15.65 4.06 -4.74
C SER A 169 -15.03 5.40 -4.32
N ALA A 170 -13.92 5.78 -4.94
CA ALA A 170 -13.25 7.04 -4.65
C ALA A 170 -14.15 8.25 -4.91
N LEU A 171 -14.95 8.22 -5.97
CA LEU A 171 -15.91 9.28 -6.29
C LEU A 171 -17.02 9.38 -5.22
N VAL A 172 -17.58 8.26 -4.77
CA VAL A 172 -18.59 8.25 -3.70
C VAL A 172 -18.03 8.87 -2.42
N TRP A 173 -16.82 8.48 -2.02
CA TRP A 173 -16.16 9.05 -0.83
C TRP A 173 -15.84 10.54 -0.99
N ALA A 174 -15.35 10.97 -2.16
CA ALA A 174 -15.13 12.38 -2.44
C ALA A 174 -16.43 13.19 -2.35
N ILE A 175 -17.54 12.68 -2.90
CA ILE A 175 -18.84 13.34 -2.81
C ILE A 175 -19.28 13.45 -1.34
N MET A 176 -19.23 12.36 -0.57
CA MET A 176 -19.63 12.35 0.84
C MET A 176 -18.86 13.40 1.66
N HIS A 177 -17.56 13.53 1.42
CA HIS A 177 -16.74 14.53 2.11
C HIS A 177 -17.00 15.96 1.63
N SER A 178 -17.36 16.13 0.36
CA SER A 178 -17.77 17.42 -0.19
C SER A 178 -19.10 17.92 0.38
N LEU A 179 -19.91 17.04 0.98
CA LEU A 179 -21.14 17.44 1.68
C LEU A 179 -20.85 18.21 2.96
N SER A 180 -19.71 17.95 3.61
CA SER A 180 -19.27 18.71 4.78
C SER A 180 -18.53 19.98 4.35
N VAL A 181 -17.51 19.82 3.51
CA VAL A 181 -16.68 20.92 3.01
C VAL A 181 -16.42 20.70 1.51
N PRO A 182 -17.00 21.49 0.59
CA PRO A 182 -17.01 21.18 -0.84
C PRO A 182 -15.64 20.89 -1.47
N ILE A 183 -14.59 21.64 -1.10
CA ILE A 183 -13.25 21.45 -1.69
C ILE A 183 -12.56 20.18 -1.16
N TRP A 184 -12.98 19.68 0.00
CA TRP A 184 -12.30 18.61 0.72
C TRP A 184 -12.36 17.29 -0.03
N GLY A 185 -13.51 16.99 -0.65
CA GLY A 185 -13.65 15.81 -1.49
C GLY A 185 -12.69 15.80 -2.69
N VAL A 186 -12.43 16.96 -3.29
CA VAL A 186 -11.47 17.08 -4.40
C VAL A 186 -10.06 16.79 -3.92
N CYS A 187 -9.67 17.35 -2.76
CA CYS A 187 -8.35 17.12 -2.17
C CYS A 187 -8.09 15.64 -1.89
N ILE A 188 -9.05 14.94 -1.28
CA ILE A 188 -8.87 13.56 -0.83
C ILE A 188 -9.23 12.50 -1.88
N PHE A 189 -9.81 12.88 -3.02
CA PHE A 189 -10.25 11.94 -4.05
C PHE A 189 -9.14 10.93 -4.41
N TRP A 190 -7.93 11.44 -4.63
CA TRP A 190 -6.78 10.60 -4.95
C TRP A 190 -6.41 9.62 -3.84
N THR A 191 -6.45 10.06 -2.58
CA THR A 191 -6.24 9.19 -1.42
C THR A 191 -7.22 8.01 -1.43
N PHE A 192 -8.50 8.25 -1.71
CA PHE A 192 -9.50 7.19 -1.78
C PHE A 192 -9.34 6.27 -2.99
N VAL A 193 -8.74 6.73 -4.09
CA VAL A 193 -8.32 5.84 -5.21
C VAL A 193 -7.30 4.82 -4.70
N ILE A 194 -6.28 5.28 -3.96
CA ILE A 194 -5.23 4.39 -3.43
C ILE A 194 -5.79 3.44 -2.37
N PHE A 195 -6.65 3.91 -1.46
CA PHE A 195 -7.28 3.06 -0.45
C PHE A 195 -8.14 1.98 -1.08
N SER A 196 -9.00 2.35 -2.03
CA SER A 196 -9.85 1.40 -2.75
C SER A 196 -9.02 0.38 -3.53
N ALA A 197 -7.92 0.81 -4.15
CA ALA A 197 -7.02 -0.07 -4.86
C ALA A 197 -6.28 -1.04 -3.94
N ALA A 198 -5.78 -0.57 -2.79
CA ALA A 198 -5.12 -1.40 -1.78
C ALA A 198 -6.09 -2.44 -1.20
N PHE A 199 -7.34 -2.04 -0.93
CA PHE A 199 -8.37 -2.96 -0.46
C PHE A 199 -8.62 -4.07 -1.50
N GLU A 200 -8.84 -3.69 -2.77
CA GLU A 200 -8.99 -4.66 -3.86
C GLU A 200 -7.72 -5.52 -4.05
N ALA A 201 -6.52 -4.97 -3.82
CA ALA A 201 -5.25 -5.70 -3.98
C ALA A 201 -5.16 -6.87 -3.01
N TRP A 202 -5.49 -6.60 -1.75
CA TRP A 202 -5.39 -7.55 -0.66
C TRP A 202 -6.64 -8.41 -0.46
N ARG A 203 -7.77 -8.07 -1.09
CA ARG A 203 -9.03 -8.81 -0.96
C ARG A 203 -8.92 -10.32 -1.28
N PRO A 204 -8.15 -10.78 -2.28
CA PRO A 204 -7.96 -12.21 -2.54
C PRO A 204 -7.26 -12.97 -1.41
N ARG A 205 -6.50 -12.28 -0.55
CA ARG A 205 -5.84 -12.88 0.64
C ARG A 205 -6.79 -13.02 1.83
N GLY A 206 -7.95 -12.35 1.79
CA GLY A 206 -8.93 -12.34 2.85
C GLY A 206 -9.44 -10.94 3.16
N PHE A 207 -10.64 -10.87 3.73
CA PHE A 207 -11.27 -9.61 4.13
C PHE A 207 -10.41 -8.84 5.14
N TRP A 208 -9.97 -9.50 6.22
CA TRP A 208 -9.22 -8.85 7.29
C TRP A 208 -7.85 -8.33 6.84
N TYR A 209 -7.19 -9.03 5.91
CA TYR A 209 -5.97 -8.52 5.28
C TYR A 209 -6.21 -7.23 4.51
N ALA A 210 -7.24 -7.21 3.65
CA ALA A 210 -7.62 -6.00 2.91
C ALA A 210 -7.97 -4.84 3.84
N TYR A 211 -8.76 -5.13 4.87
CA TYR A 211 -9.18 -4.15 5.87
C TYR A 211 -7.99 -3.54 6.62
N PHE A 212 -7.16 -4.34 7.30
CA PHE A 212 -6.08 -3.80 8.13
C PHE A 212 -4.94 -3.18 7.32
N VAL A 213 -4.64 -3.69 6.11
CA VAL A 213 -3.66 -3.04 5.24
C VAL A 213 -4.16 -1.67 4.79
N THR A 214 -5.40 -1.58 4.32
CA THR A 214 -5.97 -0.31 3.86
C THR A 214 -6.11 0.68 5.00
N ALA A 215 -6.63 0.23 6.15
CA ALA A 215 -6.74 1.05 7.35
C ALA A 215 -5.37 1.51 7.87
N GLY A 216 -4.30 0.72 7.71
CA GLY A 216 -2.94 1.13 8.05
C GLY A 216 -2.42 2.26 7.17
N ILE A 217 -2.65 2.20 5.85
CA ILE A 217 -2.30 3.30 4.94
C ILE A 217 -3.11 4.55 5.29
N HIS A 218 -4.39 4.36 5.59
CA HIS A 218 -5.31 5.42 5.98
C HIS A 218 -4.90 6.10 7.29
N ALA A 219 -4.60 5.32 8.33
CA ALA A 219 -4.11 5.82 9.61
C ALA A 219 -2.80 6.64 9.45
N LEU A 220 -1.85 6.19 8.62
CA LEU A 220 -0.64 6.97 8.35
C LEU A 220 -0.92 8.29 7.61
N ASN A 221 -1.86 8.28 6.66
CA ASN A 221 -2.28 9.51 5.97
C ASN A 221 -2.94 10.50 6.94
N ASN A 222 -3.82 10.01 7.82
CA ASN A 222 -4.49 10.83 8.83
C ASN A 222 -3.56 11.27 9.96
N ALA A 223 -2.55 10.48 10.31
CA ALA A 223 -1.53 10.89 11.28
C ALA A 223 -0.78 12.13 10.80
N LEU A 224 -0.41 12.18 9.51
CA LEU A 224 0.24 13.36 8.94
C LEU A 224 -0.68 14.57 8.97
N ALA A 225 -1.94 14.42 8.59
CA ALA A 225 -2.92 15.51 8.63
C ALA A 225 -3.21 15.98 10.08
N GLY A 226 -3.42 15.04 11.00
CA GLY A 226 -3.70 15.30 12.40
C GLY A 226 -2.54 15.96 13.13
N LEU A 227 -1.29 15.61 12.80
CA LEU A 227 -0.12 16.35 13.30
C LEU A 227 -0.13 17.81 12.88
N GLY A 228 -0.56 18.11 11.64
CA GLY A 228 -0.71 19.49 11.17
C GLY A 228 -1.80 20.28 11.89
N LEU A 229 -2.80 19.62 12.49
CA LEU A 229 -3.85 20.26 13.29
C LEU A 229 -3.42 20.53 14.75
N LEU A 230 -2.38 19.85 15.25
CA LEU A 230 -1.89 19.99 16.62
C LEU A 230 -0.77 21.03 16.77
N MET A 231 -0.24 21.56 15.66
CA MET A 231 0.82 22.57 15.62
C MET A 231 0.26 23.95 15.35
#